data_AF-A0A644UAF2-F1
#
_entry.id   AF-A0A644UAF2-F1
#
_cell.length_a   1.000
_cell.length_b   1.000
_cell.length_c   1.000
_cell.angle_alpha   90.00
_cell.angle_beta   90.00
_cell.angle_gamma   90.00
#
_symmetry.space_group_name_H-M   'P 1'
#
loop_
_entity.id
_entity.type
_entity.pdbx_description
1 polymer ?
#
loop_
_entity_poly.entity_id
_entity_poly.type
_entity_poly.pdbx_seq_one_letter_code
_entity_poly.pdbx_strand_id
1 'polypeptide(L)'
;MNKDKSKKTMLLVALILVVILATIITRFFTKDRTWPIKAETSSSTEIVIPENWLSGESEGFIFKYPENFGTKYINPVDWPIKINISKQAFSCLEAGNEISLAGETKLESVGNREYCVTRESEGAAGSIYTNYAYAFPYNNETLIMTFSSRATQCMNYDNPEQAECLTERESFNITPLVDKIASTIKSSN
;
A
#
# COMPACT_ATOMS: atom_id res chain seq x y z
N MET A 1 52.74 34.42 -45.36
CA MET A 1 52.64 34.91 -43.97
C MET A 1 51.19 35.32 -43.67
N ASN A 2 50.27 34.36 -43.45
CA ASN A 2 48.86 34.69 -43.13
C ASN A 2 48.02 33.54 -42.50
N LYS A 3 48.52 32.30 -42.50
CA LYS A 3 47.78 31.12 -42.03
C LYS A 3 47.71 31.00 -40.50
N ASP A 4 48.75 31.44 -39.78
CA ASP A 4 48.80 31.39 -38.31
C ASP A 4 47.95 32.48 -37.65
N LYS A 5 47.90 33.68 -38.26
CA LYS A 5 47.04 34.78 -37.79
C LYS A 5 45.56 34.41 -37.94
N SER A 6 45.17 33.82 -39.07
CA SER A 6 43.80 33.36 -39.34
C SER A 6 43.31 32.32 -38.33
N LYS A 7 44.14 31.33 -37.95
CA LYS A 7 43.78 30.32 -36.94
C LYS A 7 43.59 30.92 -35.56
N LYS A 8 44.47 31.84 -35.14
CA LYS A 8 44.36 32.52 -33.85
C LYS A 8 43.11 33.41 -33.79
N THR A 9 42.76 34.10 -34.88
CA THR A 9 41.52 34.88 -34.96
C THR A 9 40.28 33.98 -34.92
N MET A 10 40.30 32.82 -35.59
CA MET A 10 39.18 31.87 -35.58
C MET A 10 38.98 31.23 -34.20
N LEU A 11 40.07 30.93 -33.47
CA LEU A 11 40.01 30.40 -32.11
C LEU A 11 39.44 31.43 -31.12
N LEU A 12 39.83 32.71 -31.28
CA LEU A 12 39.34 33.82 -30.45
C LEU A 12 37.83 34.05 -30.68
N VAL A 13 37.37 34.03 -31.93
CA VAL A 13 35.93 34.17 -32.25
C VAL A 13 35.13 33.01 -31.70
N ALA A 14 35.63 31.77 -31.78
CA ALA A 14 34.95 30.60 -31.23
C ALA A 14 34.82 30.69 -29.69
N LEU A 15 35.87 31.11 -28.98
CA LEU A 15 35.82 31.31 -27.53
C LEU A 15 34.83 32.39 -27.11
N ILE A 16 34.79 33.51 -27.85
CA ILE A 16 33.81 34.59 -27.60
C ILE A 16 32.37 34.08 -27.79
N LEU A 17 32.11 33.28 -28.83
CA LEU A 17 30.78 32.71 -29.08
C LEU A 17 30.34 31.74 -27.98
N VAL A 18 31.25 30.91 -27.45
CA VAL A 18 30.95 29.98 -26.35
C VAL A 18 30.60 30.75 -25.06
N VAL A 19 31.31 31.85 -24.76
CA VAL A 19 31.02 32.69 -23.61
C VAL A 19 29.65 33.39 -23.77
N ILE A 20 29.35 33.90 -24.97
CA ILE A 20 28.03 34.49 -25.25
C ILE A 20 26.91 33.45 -25.09
N LEU A 21 27.07 32.24 -25.64
CA LEU A 21 26.11 31.14 -25.46
C LEU A 21 25.91 30.77 -23.99
N ALA A 22 26.99 30.66 -23.20
CA ALA A 22 26.88 30.37 -21.76
C ALA A 22 26.15 31.49 -20.98
N THR A 23 26.35 32.76 -21.35
CA THR A 23 25.62 33.89 -20.74
C THR A 23 24.15 33.94 -21.13
N ILE A 24 23.79 33.50 -22.34
CA ILE A 24 22.39 33.41 -22.77
C ILE A 24 21.69 32.26 -22.05
N ILE A 25 22.33 31.09 -21.93
CA ILE A 25 21.77 29.91 -21.24
C ILE A 25 21.53 30.23 -19.76
N THR A 26 22.50 30.85 -19.07
CA THR A 26 22.30 31.23 -17.65
C THR A 26 21.18 32.24 -17.46
N ARG A 27 21.00 33.21 -18.36
CA ARG A 27 19.84 34.13 -18.32
C ARG A 27 18.51 33.48 -18.66
N PHE A 28 18.50 32.42 -19.46
CA PHE A 28 17.28 31.69 -19.81
C PHE A 28 16.84 30.72 -18.70
N PHE A 29 17.78 30.16 -17.94
CA PHE A 29 17.49 29.20 -16.86
C PHE A 29 17.22 29.85 -15.49
N THR A 30 17.56 31.12 -15.28
CA THR A 30 17.28 31.83 -14.00
C THR A 30 16.03 32.71 -14.02
N LYS A 31 15.24 32.70 -15.11
CA LYS A 31 13.98 33.44 -15.18
C LYS A 31 12.88 32.72 -14.40
N ASP A 32 12.84 33.01 -13.10
CA ASP A 32 11.73 32.91 -12.15
C ASP A 32 10.46 32.20 -12.66
N ARG A 33 10.39 30.89 -12.41
CA ARG A 33 9.10 30.21 -12.19
C ARG A 33 8.75 30.33 -10.71
N THR A 34 8.42 31.53 -10.25
CA THR A 34 7.60 31.69 -9.04
C THR A 34 6.16 31.38 -9.41
N TRP A 35 5.86 30.09 -9.53
CA TRP A 35 4.48 29.63 -9.46
C TRP A 35 4.00 29.86 -8.02
N PRO A 36 2.83 30.46 -7.78
CA PRO A 36 2.29 30.49 -6.43
C PRO A 36 2.00 29.04 -6.04
N ILE A 37 2.86 28.46 -5.20
CA ILE A 37 2.50 27.30 -4.42
C ILE A 37 1.36 27.80 -3.52
N LYS A 38 0.11 27.57 -3.93
CA LYS A 38 -0.96 27.48 -2.95
C LYS A 38 -0.48 26.40 -2.00
N ALA A 39 -0.16 26.80 -0.76
CA ALA A 39 0.00 25.84 0.31
C ALA A 39 -1.31 25.06 0.34
N GLU A 40 -1.28 23.85 -0.21
CA GLU A 40 -2.29 22.85 0.11
C GLU A 40 -2.08 22.60 1.58
N THR A 41 -2.95 23.22 2.37
CA THR A 41 -3.21 22.85 3.75
C THR A 41 -3.43 21.34 3.74
N SER A 42 -2.38 20.63 4.11
CA SER A 42 -2.41 19.20 4.40
C SER A 42 -3.43 19.01 5.51
N SER A 43 -4.67 18.72 5.08
CA SER A 43 -5.73 18.26 5.95
C SER A 43 -5.31 16.86 6.37
N SER A 44 -4.67 16.75 7.54
CA SER A 44 -4.47 15.47 8.20
C SER A 44 -5.84 14.84 8.41
N THR A 45 -6.21 13.90 7.54
CA THR A 45 -7.40 13.09 7.71
C THR A 45 -7.21 12.28 8.99
N GLU A 46 -7.78 12.76 10.10
CA GLU A 46 -7.85 11.94 11.32
C GLU A 46 -8.64 10.68 10.99
N ILE A 47 -8.05 9.51 11.27
CA ILE A 47 -8.70 8.23 11.08
C ILE A 47 -9.78 8.10 12.17
N VAL A 48 -11.04 8.36 11.80
CA VAL A 48 -12.17 8.22 12.73
C VAL A 48 -12.45 6.74 12.99
N ILE A 49 -12.15 6.25 14.20
CA ILE A 49 -12.45 4.89 14.63
C ILE A 49 -13.92 4.80 15.08
N PRO A 50 -14.73 3.87 14.53
CA PRO A 50 -16.12 3.72 14.94
C PRO A 50 -16.25 3.31 16.40
N GLU A 51 -17.25 3.88 17.11
CA GLU A 51 -17.47 3.61 18.53
C GLU A 51 -17.82 2.14 18.82
N ASN A 52 -18.40 1.43 17.85
CA ASN A 52 -18.80 0.03 17.99
C ASN A 52 -17.63 -0.97 17.82
N TRP A 53 -16.40 -0.50 17.65
CA TRP A 53 -15.23 -1.38 17.56
C TRP A 53 -14.82 -1.92 18.93
N LEU A 54 -14.59 -3.23 18.98
CA LEU A 54 -14.13 -3.98 20.15
C LEU A 54 -12.62 -3.75 20.37
N SER A 55 -12.13 -4.05 21.58
CA SER A 55 -10.70 -4.08 21.89
C SER A 55 -10.16 -5.49 21.75
N GLY A 56 -9.03 -5.65 21.05
CA GLY A 56 -8.28 -6.90 20.95
C GLY A 56 -6.91 -6.77 21.58
N GLU A 57 -6.36 -7.91 21.99
CA GLU A 57 -4.99 -8.03 22.49
C GLU A 57 -4.31 -9.25 21.88
N SER A 58 -3.06 -9.10 21.43
CA SER A 58 -2.25 -10.20 20.89
C SER A 58 -0.77 -9.87 21.05
N GLU A 59 0.01 -10.79 21.63
CA GLU A 59 1.49 -10.66 21.73
C GLU A 59 1.98 -9.31 22.29
N GLY A 60 1.32 -8.78 23.32
CA GLY A 60 1.68 -7.50 23.93
C GLY A 60 1.28 -6.27 23.11
N PHE A 61 0.35 -6.42 22.17
CA PHE A 61 -0.29 -5.33 21.45
C PHE A 61 -1.77 -5.24 21.76
N ILE A 62 -2.25 -4.02 21.92
CA ILE A 62 -3.68 -3.70 21.96
C ILE A 62 -4.10 -3.02 20.66
N PHE A 63 -5.30 -3.31 20.20
CA PHE A 63 -5.85 -2.74 18.98
C PHE A 63 -7.38 -2.72 19.01
N LYS A 64 -8.00 -2.08 18.02
CA LYS A 64 -9.45 -2.03 17.84
C LYS A 64 -9.86 -2.75 16.56
N TYR A 65 -11.01 -3.42 16.59
CA TYR A 65 -11.51 -4.18 15.44
C TYR A 65 -13.05 -4.27 15.45
N PRO A 66 -13.72 -4.42 14.29
CA PRO A 66 -15.16 -4.69 14.24
C PRO A 66 -15.45 -6.18 14.50
N GLU A 67 -16.62 -6.48 15.05
CA GLU A 67 -17.06 -7.87 15.26
C GLU A 67 -17.18 -8.68 13.95
N ASN A 68 -17.55 -8.03 12.85
CA ASN A 68 -17.68 -8.61 11.52
C ASN A 68 -17.16 -7.66 10.43
N PHE A 69 -17.10 -8.13 9.18
CA PHE A 69 -16.60 -7.32 8.05
C PHE A 69 -17.66 -6.41 7.41
N GLY A 70 -18.90 -6.41 7.91
CA GLY A 70 -20.02 -5.66 7.31
C GLY A 70 -20.60 -6.31 6.05
N THR A 71 -20.32 -7.59 5.85
CA THR A 71 -20.72 -8.39 4.68
C THR A 71 -21.70 -9.50 5.07
N LYS A 72 -22.52 -9.94 4.11
CA LYS A 72 -23.52 -11.01 4.31
C LYS A 72 -22.94 -12.40 4.00
N TYR A 73 -22.10 -12.50 2.98
CA TYR A 73 -21.64 -13.76 2.39
C TYR A 73 -20.18 -14.09 2.70
N ILE A 74 -19.45 -13.14 3.28
CA ILE A 74 -18.07 -13.28 3.74
C ILE A 74 -18.01 -12.98 5.23
N ASN A 75 -17.43 -13.89 6.01
CA ASN A 75 -17.41 -13.78 7.47
C ASN A 75 -16.00 -14.02 8.02
N PRO A 76 -15.62 -13.37 9.13
CA PRO A 76 -14.39 -13.72 9.85
C PRO A 76 -14.46 -15.14 10.43
N VAL A 77 -13.31 -15.81 10.54
CA VAL A 77 -13.19 -17.12 11.22
C VAL A 77 -12.15 -17.05 12.35
N ASP A 78 -10.86 -16.95 12.02
CA ASP A 78 -9.80 -16.74 13.01
C ASP A 78 -9.67 -15.26 13.31
N TRP A 79 -10.57 -14.74 14.15
CA TRP A 79 -10.76 -13.32 14.42
C TRP A 79 -10.93 -13.05 15.93
N PRO A 80 -10.38 -11.94 16.49
CA PRO A 80 -9.65 -10.86 15.83
C PRO A 80 -8.28 -11.28 15.27
N ILE A 81 -7.66 -10.35 14.53
CA ILE A 81 -6.32 -10.51 13.96
C ILE A 81 -5.31 -10.91 15.04
N LYS A 82 -4.51 -11.93 14.75
CA LYS A 82 -3.32 -12.29 15.54
C LYS A 82 -2.14 -11.44 15.07
N ILE A 83 -1.43 -10.85 16.02
CA ILE A 83 -0.24 -10.03 15.75
C ILE A 83 1.01 -10.83 16.09
N ASN A 84 2.01 -10.79 15.21
CA ASN A 84 3.34 -11.31 15.43
C ASN A 84 4.39 -10.28 15.03
N ILE A 85 5.58 -10.33 15.63
CA ILE A 85 6.73 -9.52 15.22
C ILE A 85 7.81 -10.43 14.63
N SER A 86 8.31 -10.07 13.45
CA SER A 86 9.55 -10.59 12.92
C SER A 86 10.66 -9.56 13.11
N LYS A 87 11.79 -10.00 13.69
CA LYS A 87 13.00 -9.17 13.87
C LYS A 87 13.70 -8.82 12.56
N GLN A 88 13.20 -9.32 11.43
CA GLN A 88 13.73 -8.99 10.11
C GLN A 88 13.18 -7.64 9.65
N ALA A 89 14.02 -6.87 8.95
CA ALA A 89 13.59 -5.66 8.28
C ALA A 89 12.51 -5.99 7.23
N PHE A 90 11.54 -5.10 7.08
CA PHE A 90 10.47 -5.28 6.11
C PHE A 90 11.01 -5.38 4.68
N SER A 91 10.57 -6.40 3.97
CA SER A 91 10.82 -6.63 2.56
C SER A 91 9.64 -7.41 1.98
N CYS A 92 9.22 -7.08 0.76
CA CYS A 92 8.16 -7.81 0.08
C CYS A 92 8.70 -8.45 -1.21
N LEU A 93 8.58 -9.77 -1.31
CA LEU A 93 8.86 -10.51 -2.53
C LEU A 93 7.53 -11.01 -3.10
N GLU A 94 7.10 -10.39 -4.19
CA GLU A 94 5.87 -10.80 -4.87
C GLU A 94 6.08 -12.12 -5.61
N ALA A 95 5.24 -13.11 -5.31
CA ALA A 95 5.36 -14.46 -5.86
C ALA A 95 4.10 -15.30 -5.57
N GLY A 96 4.05 -16.49 -6.17
CA GLY A 96 3.08 -17.52 -5.80
C GLY A 96 1.76 -17.45 -6.56
N ASN A 97 0.77 -18.14 -6.01
CA ASN A 97 -0.59 -18.23 -6.54
C ASN A 97 -1.55 -18.53 -5.37
N GLU A 98 -2.68 -17.84 -5.32
CA GLU A 98 -3.59 -17.88 -4.16
C GLU A 98 -4.10 -19.29 -3.85
N ILE A 99 -4.25 -20.16 -4.86
CA ILE A 99 -4.73 -21.54 -4.68
C ILE A 99 -3.60 -22.54 -4.39
N SER A 100 -2.35 -22.07 -4.35
CA SER A 100 -1.20 -22.90 -3.97
C SER A 100 -1.02 -22.89 -2.45
N LEU A 101 -0.39 -23.94 -1.90
CA LEU A 101 -0.11 -24.06 -0.47
C LEU A 101 0.73 -22.91 0.11
N ALA A 102 1.49 -22.20 -0.72
CA ALA A 102 2.28 -21.04 -0.28
C ALA A 102 1.53 -19.70 -0.43
N GLY A 103 0.33 -19.74 -1.00
CA GLY A 103 -0.46 -18.56 -1.34
C GLY A 103 0.16 -17.69 -2.44
N GLU A 104 -0.50 -16.56 -2.69
CA GLU A 104 0.00 -15.45 -3.50
C GLU A 104 0.40 -14.30 -2.57
N THR A 105 1.60 -13.76 -2.77
CA THR A 105 2.09 -12.58 -2.07
C THR A 105 2.18 -11.41 -3.03
N LYS A 106 1.61 -10.26 -2.65
CA LYS A 106 1.61 -9.01 -3.43
C LYS A 106 1.93 -7.82 -2.52
N LEU A 107 2.57 -6.80 -3.09
CA LEU A 107 2.72 -5.50 -2.44
C LEU A 107 1.44 -4.69 -2.65
N GLU A 108 0.84 -4.22 -1.56
CA GLU A 108 -0.35 -3.36 -1.59
C GLU A 108 -0.09 -2.08 -0.79
N SER A 109 -0.56 -0.95 -1.30
CA SER A 109 -0.45 0.34 -0.62
C SER A 109 -1.83 0.87 -0.27
N VAL A 110 -2.02 1.28 0.99
CA VAL A 110 -3.22 1.99 1.46
C VAL A 110 -2.79 3.24 2.20
N GLY A 111 -3.18 4.40 1.68
CA GLY A 111 -2.70 5.69 2.18
C GLY A 111 -1.17 5.76 2.13
N ASN A 112 -0.54 5.88 3.30
CA ASN A 112 0.92 5.98 3.46
C ASN A 112 1.56 4.69 3.98
N ARG A 113 0.80 3.59 4.06
CA ARG A 113 1.33 2.29 4.50
C ARG A 113 1.43 1.33 3.34
N GLU A 114 2.54 0.60 3.32
CA GLU A 114 2.77 -0.51 2.41
C GLU A 114 2.63 -1.82 3.18
N TYR A 115 1.98 -2.78 2.53
CA TYR A 115 1.71 -4.09 3.05
C TYR A 115 2.24 -5.13 2.08
N CYS A 116 2.99 -6.10 2.60
CA CYS A 116 3.18 -7.36 1.89
C CYS A 116 2.04 -8.27 2.29
N VAL A 117 1.11 -8.51 1.36
CA VAL A 117 -0.12 -9.25 1.60
C VAL A 117 -0.01 -10.63 0.99
N THR A 118 -0.06 -11.65 1.84
CA THR A 118 -0.17 -13.06 1.41
C THR A 118 -1.61 -13.53 1.56
N ARG A 119 -2.16 -14.12 0.50
CA ARG A 119 -3.47 -14.78 0.48
C ARG A 119 -3.33 -16.23 0.09
N GLU A 120 -3.95 -17.12 0.84
CA GLU A 120 -4.04 -18.55 0.54
C GLU A 120 -5.51 -18.97 0.63
N SER A 121 -6.07 -19.47 -0.47
CA SER A 121 -7.48 -19.85 -0.54
C SER A 121 -7.67 -21.34 -0.79
N GLU A 122 -8.50 -21.96 0.04
CA GLU A 122 -8.90 -23.37 -0.08
C GLU A 122 -10.42 -23.50 -0.18
N GLY A 123 -10.87 -24.28 -1.16
CA GLY A 123 -12.28 -24.65 -1.30
C GLY A 123 -12.65 -25.79 -0.36
N ALA A 124 -13.70 -25.59 0.45
CA ALA A 124 -14.32 -26.61 1.28
C ALA A 124 -15.80 -26.81 0.87
N ALA A 125 -16.49 -27.80 1.44
CA ALA A 125 -17.90 -28.07 1.14
C ALA A 125 -18.79 -26.83 1.36
N GLY A 126 -19.19 -26.18 0.26
CA GLY A 126 -20.06 -25.01 0.24
C GLY A 126 -19.41 -23.69 0.69
N SER A 127 -18.09 -23.63 0.85
CA SER A 127 -17.38 -22.39 1.23
C SER A 127 -15.97 -22.33 0.65
N ILE A 128 -15.38 -21.15 0.65
CA ILE A 128 -13.97 -20.92 0.38
C ILE A 128 -13.40 -20.24 1.61
N TYR A 129 -12.33 -20.79 2.16
CA TYR A 129 -11.58 -20.19 3.25
C TYR A 129 -10.38 -19.47 2.67
N THR A 130 -10.12 -18.26 3.13
CA THR A 130 -8.94 -17.49 2.73
C THR A 130 -8.17 -17.09 3.97
N ASN A 131 -6.93 -17.53 4.07
CA ASN A 131 -5.97 -17.09 5.07
C ASN A 131 -5.27 -15.82 4.57
N TYR A 132 -5.12 -14.85 5.46
CA TYR A 132 -4.44 -13.59 5.19
C TYR A 132 -3.24 -13.44 6.10
N ALA A 133 -2.14 -12.94 5.53
CA ALA A 133 -1.03 -12.37 6.29
C ALA A 133 -0.70 -10.98 5.73
N TYR A 134 -0.77 -9.97 6.60
CA TYR A 134 -0.41 -8.58 6.28
C TYR A 134 0.86 -8.22 7.05
N ALA A 135 1.99 -8.16 6.35
CA ALA A 135 3.26 -7.72 6.91
C ALA A 135 3.54 -6.25 6.57
N PHE A 136 4.01 -5.46 7.52
CA PHE A 136 4.38 -4.06 7.28
C PHE A 136 5.49 -3.59 8.25
N PRO A 137 6.22 -2.50 7.91
CA PRO A 137 7.27 -1.96 8.77
C PRO A 137 6.74 -1.49 10.13
N TYR A 138 7.41 -1.87 11.21
CA TYR A 138 7.10 -1.40 12.56
C TYR A 138 8.37 -1.35 13.42
N ASN A 139 8.79 -0.16 13.88
CA ASN A 139 9.97 0.02 14.75
C ASN A 139 11.26 -0.69 14.28
N ASN A 140 11.63 -0.57 13.00
CA ASN A 140 12.74 -1.29 12.34
C ASN A 140 12.61 -2.82 12.27
N GLU A 141 11.48 -3.35 12.73
CA GLU A 141 11.08 -4.74 12.61
C GLU A 141 9.91 -4.84 11.61
N THR A 142 9.35 -6.04 11.47
CA THR A 142 8.16 -6.29 10.65
C THR A 142 7.03 -6.78 11.54
N LEU A 143 5.92 -6.06 11.58
CA LEU A 143 4.70 -6.53 12.23
C LEU A 143 3.88 -7.32 11.21
N ILE A 144 3.40 -8.51 11.61
CA ILE A 144 2.63 -9.42 10.79
C ILE A 144 1.27 -9.63 11.45
N MET A 145 0.21 -9.32 10.71
CA MET A 145 -1.18 -9.52 11.09
C MET A 145 -1.75 -10.72 10.35
N THR A 146 -2.27 -11.72 11.06
CA THR A 146 -2.87 -12.90 10.45
C THR A 146 -4.32 -13.11 10.90
N PHE A 147 -5.16 -13.52 9.97
CA PHE A 147 -6.56 -13.87 10.20
C PHE A 147 -7.09 -14.69 9.01
N SER A 148 -8.29 -15.24 9.15
CA SER A 148 -8.95 -15.96 8.06
C SER A 148 -10.37 -15.48 7.85
N SER A 149 -10.84 -15.61 6.61
CA SER A 149 -12.23 -15.39 6.24
C SER A 149 -12.83 -16.65 5.64
N ARG A 150 -14.15 -16.75 5.72
CA ARG A 150 -14.96 -17.76 5.04
C ARG A 150 -15.98 -17.06 4.17
N ALA A 151 -15.91 -17.32 2.88
CA ALA A 151 -16.90 -16.89 1.92
C ALA A 151 -17.78 -18.08 1.50
N THR A 152 -19.09 -17.93 1.53
CA THR A 152 -20.00 -18.97 1.01
C THR A 152 -19.83 -19.15 -0.50
N GLN A 153 -20.13 -20.32 -1.03
CA GLN A 153 -20.15 -20.53 -2.48
C GLN A 153 -21.47 -20.00 -3.05
N CYS A 154 -21.40 -18.95 -3.89
CA CYS A 154 -22.59 -18.28 -4.43
C CYS A 154 -23.47 -19.20 -5.29
N MET A 155 -22.88 -20.24 -5.90
CA MET A 155 -23.62 -21.21 -6.73
C MET A 155 -24.55 -22.13 -5.92
N ASN A 156 -24.56 -22.01 -4.59
CA ASN A 156 -25.50 -22.71 -3.73
C ASN A 156 -26.84 -21.99 -3.58
N TYR A 157 -26.97 -20.78 -4.13
CA TYR A 157 -28.18 -19.97 -4.06
C TYR A 157 -28.81 -19.81 -5.45
N ASP A 158 -30.12 -19.60 -5.48
CA ASP A 158 -30.84 -19.15 -6.67
C ASP A 158 -30.80 -17.62 -6.78
N ASN A 159 -31.32 -17.07 -7.88
CA ASN A 159 -31.51 -15.63 -8.01
C ASN A 159 -32.71 -15.15 -7.17
N PRO A 160 -32.61 -13.99 -6.49
CA PRO A 160 -31.57 -12.96 -6.65
C PRO A 160 -30.33 -13.11 -5.75
N GLU A 161 -30.35 -13.97 -4.73
CA GLU A 161 -29.27 -14.06 -3.74
C GLU A 161 -27.92 -14.46 -4.35
N GLN A 162 -27.94 -15.30 -5.38
CA GLN A 162 -26.74 -15.65 -6.15
C GLN A 162 -26.05 -14.41 -6.70
N ALA A 163 -26.80 -13.50 -7.34
CA ALA A 163 -26.26 -12.28 -7.92
C ALA A 163 -25.72 -11.34 -6.83
N GLU A 164 -26.45 -11.17 -5.72
CA GLU A 164 -25.98 -10.40 -4.56
C GLU A 164 -24.65 -10.94 -4.01
N CYS A 165 -24.55 -12.26 -3.85
CA CYS A 165 -23.34 -12.92 -3.37
C CYS A 165 -22.16 -12.69 -4.32
N LEU A 166 -22.36 -12.83 -5.63
CA LEU A 166 -21.30 -12.59 -6.62
C LEU A 166 -20.83 -11.14 -6.59
N THR A 167 -21.75 -10.17 -6.53
CA THR A 167 -21.42 -8.74 -6.45
C THR A 167 -20.67 -8.40 -5.15
N GLU A 168 -21.10 -8.93 -4.01
CA GLU A 168 -20.38 -8.71 -2.75
C GLU A 168 -18.97 -9.29 -2.83
N ARG A 169 -18.81 -10.52 -3.36
CA ARG A 169 -17.49 -11.16 -3.51
C ARG A 169 -16.56 -10.42 -4.47
N GLU A 170 -17.07 -9.90 -5.58
CA GLU A 170 -16.27 -9.15 -6.54
C GLU A 170 -15.81 -7.78 -5.99
N SER A 171 -16.65 -7.15 -5.17
CA SER A 171 -16.36 -5.84 -4.57
C SER A 171 -15.64 -5.92 -3.22
N PHE A 172 -15.53 -7.11 -2.62
CA PHE A 172 -14.93 -7.27 -1.31
C PHE A 172 -13.43 -6.93 -1.32
N ASN A 173 -13.08 -5.91 -0.54
CA ASN A 173 -11.70 -5.53 -0.29
C ASN A 173 -11.49 -5.37 1.22
N ILE A 174 -10.75 -6.31 1.80
CA ILE A 174 -10.47 -6.32 3.25
C ILE A 174 -9.32 -5.38 3.64
N THR A 175 -8.45 -5.00 2.70
CA THR A 175 -7.23 -4.22 2.96
C THR A 175 -7.52 -2.87 3.65
N PRO A 176 -8.53 -2.07 3.26
CA PRO A 176 -8.86 -0.83 3.99
C PRO A 176 -9.29 -1.05 5.45
N LEU A 177 -10.00 -2.15 5.74
CA LEU A 177 -10.38 -2.49 7.11
C LEU A 177 -9.14 -2.85 7.93
N VAL A 178 -8.24 -3.66 7.34
CA VAL A 178 -7.00 -4.08 7.97
C VAL A 178 -6.06 -2.88 8.22
N ASP A 179 -5.94 -1.94 7.29
CA ASP A 179 -5.18 -0.69 7.49
C ASP A 179 -5.75 0.13 8.65
N LYS A 180 -7.08 0.23 8.72
CA LYS A 180 -7.73 0.92 9.84
C LYS A 180 -7.47 0.23 11.18
N ILE A 181 -7.50 -1.10 11.25
CA ILE A 181 -7.09 -1.86 12.44
C ILE A 181 -5.62 -1.58 12.78
N ALA A 182 -4.73 -1.67 11.80
CA ALA A 182 -3.29 -1.41 11.96
C ALA A 182 -3.01 -0.02 12.55
N SER A 183 -3.79 0.98 12.16
CA SER A 183 -3.68 2.35 12.69
C SER A 183 -3.98 2.47 14.19
N THR A 184 -4.67 1.49 14.77
CA THR A 184 -5.01 1.47 16.20
C THR A 184 -4.06 0.65 17.06
N ILE A 185 -3.12 -0.07 16.43
CA ILE A 185 -2.15 -0.92 17.14
C ILE A 185 -1.26 -0.06 18.02
N LYS A 186 -1.17 -0.44 19.30
CA LYS A 186 -0.26 0.12 20.28
C LYS A 186 0.36 -1.01 21.08
N SER A 187 1.61 -0.85 21.49
CA SER A 187 2.22 -1.75 22.47
C SER A 187 1.51 -1.59 23.81
N SER A 188 1.30 -2.70 24.53
CA SER A 188 0.63 -2.75 25.83
C SER A 188 1.52 -2.37 27.02
N ASN A 189 2.70 -1.78 26.77
CA ASN A 189 3.68 -1.38 27.79
C ASN A 189 3.07 -0.56 28.94
#